data_AF-A0A957F3K0-F1
#
_entry.id   AF-A0A957F3K0-F1
#
_cell.length_a   1.000
_cell.length_b   1.000
_cell.length_c   1.000
_cell.angle_alpha   90.00
_cell.angle_beta   90.00
_cell.angle_gamma   90.00
#
_symmetry.space_group_name_H-M   'P 1'
#
loop_
_entity.id
_entity.type
_entity.pdbx_description
1 polymer ?
#
loop_
_entity_poly.entity_id
_entity_poly.type
_entity_poly.pdbx_seq_one_letter_code
_entity_poly.pdbx_strand_id
1 'polypeptide(L)'
;MRGFSAVILHPFRTMGDQFDWQSDTHLAPSSHNDTPLRPVVTWEPLRFWLGAALVLALLLGGWGIGRFRVAQAAQARQTAVQTRLDQERQAFLAGDGAGFMAFLADDPAWQAAQLLPHNQAAQRAGLQVTDVRLFGGTPEAGGALGANVSWTVNGQTYQRITFFRQSAGQLLHVPTAPEFWGARQERETTWGTLVYHEADALFADRIVAAVTDAVIAACEARCVANRLPLTLVLRDDFVETAVPNTLHLPSPRIVAVAANGQPAAPFWAELQARVTAHLVPATIRFALPPQNFLGLHYFDYEQAAADFMALHPDVTVELVTLPELPADPRVLAAYDGAAFVPPPELVAAGLVRDLTDLAATDPDFQPGDFYDQVWQGAQWQERMWLMPQAAAMKLVYFDRATFAQAGLAEPSLR
;
A
#
# COMPACT_ATOMS: atom_id res chain seq x y z
N MET A 1 6.82 36.29 10.42
CA MET A 1 7.92 36.50 9.46
C MET A 1 7.34 36.52 8.06
N ARG A 2 7.39 37.68 7.41
CA ARG A 2 6.98 37.86 6.00
C ARG A 2 8.23 37.69 5.13
N GLY A 3 8.11 36.93 4.04
CA GLY A 3 9.14 36.80 3.02
C GLY A 3 8.49 36.62 1.66
N PHE A 4 8.36 37.74 0.93
CA PHE A 4 8.09 37.78 -0.50
C PHE A 4 9.30 37.25 -1.28
N SER A 5 9.05 36.57 -2.41
CA SER A 5 9.80 36.78 -3.65
C SER A 5 9.12 36.09 -4.83
N ALA A 6 8.74 36.90 -5.80
CA ALA A 6 8.26 36.52 -7.13
C ALA A 6 9.41 36.69 -8.13
N VAL A 7 9.59 35.76 -9.08
CA VAL A 7 10.48 35.95 -10.24
C VAL A 7 9.92 35.27 -11.49
N ILE A 8 9.45 36.12 -12.41
CA ILE A 8 9.71 36.21 -13.87
C ILE A 8 9.48 34.96 -14.76
N LEU A 9 8.45 35.12 -15.60
CA LEU A 9 8.14 34.35 -16.80
C LEU A 9 9.10 34.68 -17.95
N HIS A 10 9.62 33.66 -18.63
CA HIS A 10 10.22 33.78 -19.96
C HIS A 10 9.36 33.02 -21.00
N PRO A 11 9.05 33.62 -22.17
CA PRO A 11 8.36 32.93 -23.24
C PRO A 11 9.32 32.05 -24.04
N PHE A 12 8.92 30.81 -24.28
CA PHE A 12 9.58 29.93 -25.24
C PHE A 12 9.40 30.48 -26.67
N ARG A 13 10.55 30.69 -27.30
CA ARG A 13 10.72 31.14 -28.68
C ARG A 13 10.42 29.97 -29.62
N THR A 14 9.44 30.14 -30.50
CA THR A 14 9.21 29.28 -31.66
C THR A 14 10.34 29.50 -32.68
N MET A 15 11.13 28.46 -32.96
CA MET A 15 11.93 28.37 -34.19
C MET A 15 11.13 27.55 -35.18
N GLY A 16 10.57 28.23 -36.18
CA GLY A 16 10.08 27.61 -37.40
C GLY A 16 11.21 27.61 -38.41
N ASP A 17 11.72 26.41 -38.73
CA ASP A 17 12.55 26.19 -39.91
C ASP A 17 11.64 25.70 -41.03
N GLN A 18 11.29 26.62 -41.93
CA GLN A 18 10.76 26.30 -43.26
C GLN A 18 11.93 25.79 -44.12
N PHE A 19 11.87 24.52 -44.51
CA PHE A 19 12.69 23.99 -45.60
C PHE A 19 12.06 24.43 -46.93
N ASP A 20 12.69 25.41 -47.57
CA ASP A 20 12.38 25.87 -48.92
C ASP A 20 13.26 25.11 -49.92
N TRP A 21 12.67 24.23 -50.72
CA TRP A 21 13.34 23.58 -51.85
C TRP A 21 12.99 24.37 -53.11
N GLN A 22 13.75 25.42 -53.41
CA GLN A 22 13.73 26.04 -54.74
C GLN A 22 14.57 25.20 -55.71
N SER A 23 13.88 24.59 -56.67
CA SER A 23 14.47 23.92 -57.84
C SER A 23 14.68 24.95 -58.95
N ASP A 24 15.91 25.44 -59.11
CA ASP A 24 16.30 26.21 -60.30
C ASP A 24 16.61 25.27 -61.47
N THR A 25 15.63 25.15 -62.36
CA THR A 25 15.78 24.64 -63.71
C THR A 25 16.44 25.70 -64.60
N HIS A 26 17.73 25.55 -64.90
CA HIS A 26 18.35 26.15 -66.07
C HIS A 26 18.68 25.07 -67.11
N LEU A 27 17.85 25.06 -68.16
CA LEU A 27 18.07 24.35 -69.41
C LEU A 27 19.11 25.10 -70.25
N ALA A 28 20.15 24.40 -70.69
CA ALA A 28 20.91 24.74 -71.89
C ALA A 28 21.24 23.44 -72.66
N PRO A 29 20.98 23.39 -73.97
CA PRO A 29 21.22 22.21 -74.79
C PRO A 29 22.64 22.26 -75.37
N SER A 30 23.43 21.21 -75.18
CA SER A 30 24.67 21.00 -75.92
C SER A 30 24.62 19.67 -76.67
N SER A 31 24.74 19.81 -77.98
CA SER A 31 24.70 18.84 -79.05
C SER A 31 25.74 17.71 -78.95
N HIS A 32 25.28 16.54 -79.38
CA HIS A 32 25.97 15.45 -80.08
C HIS A 32 27.51 15.43 -80.12
N ASN A 33 28.05 14.32 -79.61
CA ASN A 33 29.04 13.53 -80.34
C ASN A 33 28.90 12.05 -79.94
N ASP A 34 28.13 11.31 -80.74
CA ASP A 34 28.03 9.85 -80.65
C ASP A 34 29.34 9.21 -81.07
N THR A 35 30.09 8.72 -80.09
CA THR A 35 31.12 7.71 -80.28
C THR A 35 30.65 6.45 -79.56
N PRO A 36 30.61 5.27 -80.20
CA PRO A 36 30.15 4.04 -79.55
C PRO A 36 31.13 3.64 -78.43
N LEU A 37 30.77 4.01 -77.20
CA LEU A 37 31.48 3.59 -76.00
C LEU A 37 31.31 2.08 -75.86
N ARG A 38 32.43 1.36 -75.92
CA ARG A 38 32.51 -0.03 -75.46
C ARG A 38 32.01 -0.07 -74.02
N PRO A 39 31.12 -1.01 -73.64
CA PRO A 39 30.70 -1.17 -72.26
C PRO A 39 31.92 -1.60 -71.43
N VAL A 40 32.57 -0.63 -70.79
CA VAL A 40 33.49 -0.92 -69.70
C VAL A 40 32.59 -1.32 -68.53
N VAL A 41 32.46 -2.61 -68.29
CA VAL A 41 31.89 -3.14 -67.05
C VAL A 41 32.85 -2.72 -65.94
N THR A 42 32.63 -1.53 -65.39
CA THR A 42 33.36 -1.07 -64.21
C THR A 42 32.88 -1.88 -63.02
N TRP A 43 33.81 -2.35 -62.19
CA TRP A 43 33.49 -3.13 -60.98
C TRP A 43 33.03 -2.25 -59.80
N GLU A 44 32.94 -0.94 -60.01
CA GLU A 44 32.56 0.06 -59.01
C GLU A 44 31.13 -0.11 -58.45
N PRO A 45 30.06 -0.33 -59.25
CA PRO A 45 28.73 -0.56 -58.69
C PRO A 45 28.68 -1.84 -57.85
N LEU A 46 29.42 -2.89 -58.22
CA LEU A 46 29.47 -4.12 -57.43
C LEU A 46 30.09 -3.88 -56.04
N ARG A 47 31.18 -3.11 -55.97
CA ARG A 47 31.83 -2.75 -54.70
C ARG A 47 30.91 -1.91 -53.81
N PHE A 48 30.19 -0.95 -54.40
CA PHE A 48 29.20 -0.16 -53.68
C PHE A 48 28.09 -1.04 -53.09
N TRP A 49 27.50 -1.93 -53.90
CA TRP A 49 26.43 -2.83 -53.44
C TRP A 49 26.91 -3.83 -52.39
N LEU A 50 28.13 -4.38 -52.51
CA LEU A 50 28.72 -5.25 -51.49
C LEU A 50 28.97 -4.51 -50.17
N GLY A 51 29.49 -3.28 -50.24
CA GLY A 51 29.66 -2.42 -49.07
C GLY A 51 28.32 -2.10 -48.40
N ALA A 52 27.31 -1.72 -49.18
CA ALA A 52 25.96 -1.44 -48.69
C ALA A 52 25.32 -2.69 -48.04
N ALA A 53 25.45 -3.86 -48.66
CA ALA A 53 24.95 -5.12 -48.12
C ALA A 53 25.63 -5.49 -46.80
N LEU A 54 26.95 -5.28 -46.68
CA LEU A 54 27.68 -5.52 -45.43
C LEU A 54 27.22 -4.59 -44.32
N VAL A 55 27.05 -3.29 -44.59
CA VAL A 55 26.55 -2.32 -43.62
C VAL A 55 25.14 -2.69 -43.17
N LEU A 56 24.24 -3.03 -44.11
CA LEU A 56 22.89 -3.47 -43.79
C LEU A 56 22.88 -4.74 -42.94
N ALA A 57 23.72 -5.72 -43.26
CA ALA A 57 23.86 -6.95 -42.48
C ALA A 57 24.35 -6.67 -41.05
N LEU A 58 25.31 -5.75 -40.87
CA LEU A 58 25.79 -5.33 -39.55
C LEU A 58 24.71 -4.60 -38.75
N LEU A 59 23.93 -3.73 -39.39
CA LEU A 59 22.81 -3.04 -38.74
C LEU A 59 21.70 -4.02 -38.31
N LEU A 60 21.30 -4.93 -39.19
CA LEU A 60 20.30 -5.97 -38.88
C LEU A 60 20.82 -6.94 -37.82
N GLY A 61 22.09 -7.34 -37.88
CA GLY A 61 22.73 -8.19 -36.87
C GLY A 61 22.81 -7.51 -35.51
N GLY A 62 23.26 -6.26 -35.46
CA GLY A 62 23.30 -5.46 -34.23
C GLY A 62 21.92 -5.24 -33.62
N TRP A 63 20.92 -4.95 -34.45
CA TRP A 63 19.52 -4.82 -34.03
C TRP A 63 18.94 -6.14 -33.50
N GLY A 64 19.23 -7.26 -34.17
CA GLY A 64 18.82 -8.60 -33.72
C GLY A 64 19.43 -8.98 -32.37
N ILE A 65 20.74 -8.76 -32.19
CA ILE A 65 21.43 -8.98 -30.90
C ILE A 65 20.85 -8.08 -29.82
N GLY A 66 20.57 -6.81 -30.13
CA GLY A 66 19.94 -5.86 -29.21
C GLY A 66 18.58 -6.33 -28.73
N ARG A 67 17.69 -6.72 -29.65
CA ARG A 67 16.35 -7.26 -29.31
C ARG A 67 16.44 -8.53 -28.46
N PHE A 68 17.34 -9.45 -28.81
CA PHE A 68 17.55 -10.66 -28.03
C PHE A 68 18.00 -10.36 -26.59
N ARG A 69 18.94 -9.42 -26.41
CA ARG A 69 19.40 -8.98 -25.08
C ARG A 69 18.29 -8.33 -24.27
N VAL A 70 17.46 -7.49 -24.89
CA VAL A 70 16.31 -6.87 -24.22
C VAL A 70 15.29 -7.92 -23.77
N ALA A 71 14.97 -8.89 -24.65
CA ALA A 71 14.07 -10.00 -24.30
C ALA A 71 14.64 -10.87 -23.18
N GLN A 72 15.94 -11.20 -23.24
CA GLN A 72 16.63 -11.98 -22.20
C GLN A 72 16.66 -11.23 -20.86
N ALA A 73 16.90 -9.91 -20.87
CA ALA A 73 16.87 -9.08 -19.66
C ALA A 73 15.46 -8.98 -19.07
N ALA A 74 14.42 -8.86 -19.91
CA ALA A 74 13.03 -8.88 -19.46
C ALA A 74 12.67 -10.23 -18.80
N GLN A 75 13.02 -11.34 -19.45
CA GLN A 75 12.81 -12.68 -18.90
C GLN A 75 13.57 -12.87 -17.57
N ALA A 76 14.83 -12.43 -17.49
CA ALA A 76 15.63 -12.54 -16.28
C ALA A 76 15.01 -11.76 -15.11
N ARG A 77 14.46 -10.57 -15.36
CA ARG A 77 13.72 -9.79 -14.35
C ARG A 77 12.46 -10.51 -13.89
N GLN A 78 11.68 -11.05 -14.82
CA GLN A 78 10.48 -11.83 -14.50
C GLN A 78 10.83 -13.05 -13.64
N THR A 79 11.87 -13.81 -13.99
CA THR A 79 12.35 -14.94 -13.20
C THR A 79 12.84 -14.52 -11.81
N ALA A 80 13.56 -13.40 -11.69
CA ALA A 80 14.03 -12.89 -10.40
C ALA A 80 12.87 -12.48 -9.48
N VAL A 81 11.86 -11.76 -10.01
CA VAL A 81 10.66 -11.39 -9.25
C VAL A 81 9.87 -12.64 -8.86
N GLN A 82 9.65 -13.59 -9.78
CA GLN A 82 8.93 -14.83 -9.46
C GLN A 82 9.65 -15.62 -8.35
N THR A 83 10.98 -15.76 -8.46
CA THR A 83 11.79 -16.44 -7.44
C THR A 83 11.64 -15.78 -6.07
N ARG A 84 11.60 -14.45 -6.02
CA ARG A 84 11.38 -13.70 -4.78
C ARG A 84 10.01 -13.99 -4.17
N LEU A 85 8.95 -13.92 -4.98
CA LEU A 85 7.58 -14.22 -4.53
C LEU A 85 7.42 -15.67 -4.06
N ASP A 86 8.09 -16.62 -4.72
CA ASP A 86 8.10 -18.02 -4.31
C ASP A 86 8.79 -18.21 -2.95
N GLN A 87 9.90 -17.49 -2.70
CA GLN A 87 10.60 -17.48 -1.40
C GLN A 87 9.72 -16.88 -0.30
N GLU A 88 9.08 -15.74 -0.57
CA GLU A 88 8.11 -15.12 0.35
C GLU A 88 6.98 -16.10 0.69
N ARG A 89 6.44 -16.80 -0.31
CA ARG A 89 5.36 -17.77 -0.11
C ARG A 89 5.83 -18.94 0.71
N GLN A 90 7.01 -19.46 0.44
CA GLN A 90 7.57 -20.59 1.18
C GLN A 90 7.77 -20.24 2.66
N ALA A 91 8.34 -19.07 2.95
CA ALA A 91 8.49 -18.60 4.33
C ALA A 91 7.14 -18.43 5.03
N PHE A 92 6.16 -17.81 4.35
CA PHE A 92 4.80 -17.64 4.86
C PHE A 92 4.12 -18.99 5.17
N LEU A 93 4.17 -19.95 4.25
CA LEU A 93 3.57 -21.28 4.44
C LEU A 93 4.29 -22.12 5.50
N ALA A 94 5.59 -21.86 5.72
CA ALA A 94 6.37 -22.50 6.79
C ALA A 94 6.12 -21.87 8.18
N GLY A 95 5.38 -20.76 8.26
CA GLY A 95 5.25 -19.99 9.50
C GLY A 95 6.53 -19.27 9.92
N ASP A 96 7.50 -19.13 9.00
CA ASP A 96 8.74 -18.39 9.23
C ASP A 96 8.51 -16.89 9.02
N GLY A 97 7.92 -16.24 10.02
CA GLY A 97 7.62 -14.82 9.98
C GLY A 97 8.88 -13.96 9.80
N ALA A 98 10.00 -14.32 10.42
CA ALA A 98 11.26 -13.59 10.26
C ALA A 98 11.80 -13.69 8.83
N GLY A 99 11.79 -14.90 8.26
CA GLY A 99 12.17 -15.11 6.85
C GLY A 99 11.25 -14.38 5.88
N PHE A 100 9.93 -14.37 6.14
CA PHE A 100 8.97 -13.63 5.33
C PHE A 100 9.24 -12.12 5.35
N MET A 101 9.39 -11.53 6.54
CA MET A 101 9.63 -10.09 6.69
C MET A 101 10.99 -9.65 6.13
N ALA A 102 12.00 -10.52 6.14
CA ALA A 102 13.32 -10.23 5.56
C ALA A 102 13.30 -9.99 4.03
N PHE A 103 12.20 -10.31 3.36
CA PHE A 103 12.02 -10.05 1.93
C PHE A 103 11.28 -8.74 1.64
N LEU A 104 10.71 -8.11 2.66
CA LEU A 104 10.01 -6.86 2.56
C LEU A 104 10.97 -5.69 2.81
N ALA A 105 10.58 -4.50 2.36
CA ALA A 105 11.22 -3.27 2.79
C ALA A 105 11.13 -3.12 4.31
N ASP A 106 12.12 -2.43 4.89
CA ASP A 106 12.08 -1.99 6.29
C ASP A 106 11.12 -0.81 6.43
N ASP A 107 9.84 -1.12 6.23
CA ASP A 107 8.70 -0.21 6.32
C ASP A 107 7.63 -0.93 7.17
N PRO A 108 7.50 -0.53 8.45
CA PRO A 108 6.59 -1.20 9.37
C PRO A 108 5.11 -1.17 8.95
N ALA A 109 4.64 -0.09 8.30
CA ALA A 109 3.27 0.02 7.80
C ALA A 109 3.03 -0.97 6.65
N TRP A 110 4.01 -1.09 5.76
CA TRP A 110 3.99 -2.05 4.67
C TRP A 110 4.02 -3.50 5.15
N GLN A 111 4.86 -3.81 6.14
CA GLN A 111 4.95 -5.14 6.75
C GLN A 111 3.63 -5.54 7.41
N ALA A 112 3.02 -4.64 8.19
CA ALA A 112 1.70 -4.85 8.78
C ALA A 112 0.62 -5.08 7.72
N ALA A 113 0.67 -4.33 6.61
CA ALA A 113 -0.26 -4.52 5.50
C ALA A 113 -0.19 -5.93 4.89
N GLN A 114 0.97 -6.60 4.89
CA GLN A 114 1.07 -7.97 4.38
C GLN A 114 0.31 -8.99 5.24
N LEU A 115 0.03 -8.65 6.49
CA LEU A 115 -0.74 -9.50 7.40
C LEU A 115 -2.25 -9.36 7.19
N LEU A 116 -2.73 -8.44 6.34
CA LEU A 116 -4.16 -8.31 6.05
C LEU A 116 -4.73 -9.58 5.40
N PRO A 117 -5.97 -9.99 5.74
CA PRO A 117 -6.54 -11.26 5.28
C PRO A 117 -6.50 -11.48 3.76
N HIS A 118 -6.76 -10.44 2.97
CA HIS A 118 -6.72 -10.53 1.51
C HIS A 118 -5.30 -10.70 0.95
N ASN A 119 -4.29 -10.08 1.59
CA ASN A 119 -2.88 -10.26 1.23
C ASN A 119 -2.40 -11.67 1.58
N GLN A 120 -2.75 -12.17 2.76
CA GLN A 120 -2.49 -13.56 3.13
C GLN A 120 -3.18 -14.55 2.18
N ALA A 121 -4.42 -14.28 1.76
CA ALA A 121 -5.14 -15.14 0.82
C ALA A 121 -4.44 -15.22 -0.54
N ALA A 122 -3.98 -14.08 -1.07
CA ALA A 122 -3.20 -14.03 -2.31
C ALA A 122 -1.87 -14.80 -2.16
N GLN A 123 -1.19 -14.66 -1.02
CA GLN A 123 0.06 -15.38 -0.73
C GLN A 123 -0.14 -16.90 -0.70
N ARG A 124 -1.21 -17.38 -0.05
CA ARG A 124 -1.57 -18.81 -0.03
C ARG A 124 -1.88 -19.34 -1.43
N ALA A 125 -2.61 -18.57 -2.23
CA ALA A 125 -2.96 -18.94 -3.61
C ALA A 125 -1.72 -19.07 -4.51
N GLY A 126 -0.69 -18.26 -4.25
CA GLY A 126 0.56 -18.26 -5.01
C GLY A 126 0.51 -17.28 -6.17
N LEU A 127 1.31 -16.23 -6.07
CA LEU A 127 1.40 -15.16 -7.05
C LEU A 127 2.22 -15.61 -8.26
N GLN A 128 1.71 -15.36 -9.46
CA GLN A 128 2.37 -15.65 -10.74
C GLN A 128 2.65 -14.34 -11.49
N VAL A 129 3.92 -14.05 -11.75
CA VAL A 129 4.36 -12.84 -12.45
C VAL A 129 3.98 -12.92 -13.93
N THR A 130 3.20 -11.96 -14.41
CA THR A 130 2.74 -11.88 -15.82
C THR A 130 3.51 -10.85 -16.63
N ASP A 131 3.97 -9.77 -16.01
CA ASP A 131 4.75 -8.69 -16.65
C ASP A 131 5.63 -7.99 -15.61
N VAL A 132 6.81 -7.49 -16.00
CA VAL A 132 7.71 -6.71 -15.14
C VAL A 132 8.25 -5.50 -15.88
N ARG A 133 8.07 -4.31 -15.29
CA ARG A 133 8.49 -3.02 -15.85
C ARG A 133 9.37 -2.26 -14.87
N LEU A 134 10.24 -1.41 -15.41
CA LEU A 134 11.08 -0.49 -14.64
C LEU A 134 10.39 0.87 -14.52
N PHE A 135 10.43 1.44 -13.33
CA PHE A 135 9.94 2.77 -12.98
C PHE A 135 11.06 3.57 -12.30
N GLY A 136 11.15 4.88 -12.57
CA GLY A 136 12.11 5.75 -11.87
C GLY A 136 13.58 5.64 -12.31
N GLY A 137 13.87 5.09 -13.50
CA GLY A 137 15.24 4.98 -14.04
C GLY A 137 15.80 3.55 -14.01
N THR A 138 17.12 3.40 -13.88
CA THR A 138 17.75 2.07 -13.77
C THR A 138 17.70 1.56 -12.32
N PRO A 139 17.74 0.24 -12.08
CA PRO A 139 17.78 -0.32 -10.73
C PRO A 139 18.93 0.24 -9.88
N GLU A 140 20.10 0.47 -10.49
CA GLU A 140 21.28 1.02 -9.83
C GLU A 140 21.09 2.48 -9.41
N ALA A 141 20.20 3.21 -10.09
CA ALA A 141 19.81 4.58 -9.75
C ALA A 141 18.66 4.64 -8.73
N GLY A 142 18.27 3.50 -8.14
CA GLY A 142 17.16 3.41 -7.18
C GLY A 142 15.78 3.18 -7.81
N GLY A 143 15.73 2.92 -9.13
CA GLY A 143 14.49 2.59 -9.82
C GLY A 143 13.80 1.35 -9.24
N ALA A 144 12.47 1.33 -9.29
CA ALA A 144 11.65 0.22 -8.83
C ALA A 144 11.24 -0.68 -10.01
N LEU A 145 11.14 -1.98 -9.76
CA LEU A 145 10.45 -2.92 -10.63
C LEU A 145 8.98 -2.97 -10.21
N GLY A 146 8.05 -2.61 -11.11
CA GLY A 146 6.64 -2.92 -10.92
C GLY A 146 6.31 -4.20 -11.68
N ALA A 147 5.77 -5.18 -10.96
CA ALA A 147 5.38 -6.46 -11.52
C ALA A 147 3.87 -6.64 -11.43
N ASN A 148 3.25 -6.94 -12.57
CA ASN A 148 1.88 -7.45 -12.57
C ASN A 148 1.93 -8.91 -12.14
N VAL A 149 1.20 -9.24 -11.10
CA VAL A 149 1.07 -10.61 -10.59
C VAL A 149 -0.38 -11.04 -10.68
N SER A 150 -0.59 -12.34 -10.87
CA SER A 150 -1.91 -12.95 -10.94
C SER A 150 -2.01 -14.14 -10.00
N TRP A 151 -3.22 -14.43 -9.52
CA TRP A 151 -3.51 -15.61 -8.72
C TRP A 151 -4.95 -16.03 -8.94
N THR A 152 -5.27 -17.29 -8.65
CA THR A 152 -6.62 -17.84 -8.82
C THR A 152 -7.15 -18.35 -7.48
N VAL A 153 -8.36 -17.91 -7.11
CA VAL A 153 -9.10 -18.42 -5.96
C VAL A 153 -10.52 -18.72 -6.41
N ASN A 154 -11.02 -19.92 -6.10
CA ASN A 154 -12.38 -20.36 -6.47
C ASN A 154 -12.70 -20.21 -7.96
N GLY A 155 -11.74 -20.48 -8.83
CA GLY A 155 -11.89 -20.37 -10.30
C GLY A 155 -11.90 -18.94 -10.84
N GLN A 156 -11.75 -17.92 -10.00
CA GLN A 156 -11.61 -16.53 -10.41
C GLN A 156 -10.16 -16.10 -10.40
N THR A 157 -9.67 -15.56 -11.52
CA THR A 157 -8.33 -15.01 -11.64
C THR A 157 -8.34 -13.52 -11.31
N TYR A 158 -7.50 -13.15 -10.36
CA TYR A 158 -7.22 -11.80 -9.93
C TYR A 158 -5.83 -11.39 -10.39
N GLN A 159 -5.60 -10.08 -10.46
CA GLN A 159 -4.31 -9.48 -10.75
C GLN A 159 -4.09 -8.28 -9.83
N ARG A 160 -2.83 -7.96 -9.55
CA ARG A 160 -2.42 -6.71 -8.89
C ARG A 160 -1.04 -6.31 -9.34
N ILE A 161 -0.68 -5.05 -9.13
CA ILE A 161 0.70 -4.60 -9.22
C ILE A 161 1.38 -4.73 -7.84
N THR A 162 2.63 -5.17 -7.85
CA THR A 162 3.53 -5.19 -6.69
C THR A 162 4.85 -4.56 -7.11
N PHE A 163 5.57 -3.97 -6.16
CA PHE A 163 6.79 -3.23 -6.43
C PHE A 163 7.99 -3.86 -5.74
N PHE A 164 9.14 -3.79 -6.40
CA PHE A 164 10.39 -4.29 -5.86
C PHE A 164 11.52 -3.29 -6.07
N ARG A 165 12.46 -3.23 -5.14
CA ARG A 165 13.69 -2.44 -5.26
C ARG A 165 14.91 -3.31 -5.01
N GLN A 166 15.96 -3.10 -5.79
CA GLN A 166 17.22 -3.78 -5.54
C GLN A 166 17.99 -3.06 -4.42
N SER A 167 18.37 -3.78 -3.38
CA SER A 167 19.15 -3.27 -2.24
C SER A 167 20.17 -4.32 -1.80
N ALA A 168 21.44 -3.94 -1.69
CA ALA A 168 22.54 -4.84 -1.30
C ALA A 168 22.59 -6.18 -2.08
N GLY A 169 22.28 -6.14 -3.38
CA GLY A 169 22.24 -7.33 -4.24
C GLY A 169 21.01 -8.22 -4.05
N GLN A 170 20.08 -7.84 -3.18
CA GLN A 170 18.80 -8.51 -2.98
C GLN A 170 17.67 -7.71 -3.60
N LEU A 171 16.55 -8.38 -3.87
CA LEU A 171 15.34 -7.76 -4.38
C LEU A 171 14.34 -7.71 -3.22
N LEU A 172 14.01 -6.51 -2.74
CA LEU A 172 13.08 -6.31 -1.64
C LEU A 172 11.72 -5.88 -2.18
N HIS A 173 10.65 -6.43 -1.62
CA HIS A 173 9.28 -6.06 -1.93
C HIS A 173 8.93 -4.75 -1.20
N VAL A 174 8.68 -3.69 -1.95
CA VAL A 174 8.44 -2.32 -1.44
C VAL A 174 6.96 -1.94 -1.60
N PRO A 175 6.42 -1.02 -0.78
CA PRO A 175 4.99 -0.69 -0.80
C PRO A 175 4.53 -0.02 -2.11
N THR A 176 5.33 0.90 -2.64
CA THR A 176 4.93 1.75 -3.77
C THR A 176 6.11 2.12 -4.67
N ALA A 177 5.82 2.52 -5.90
CA ALA A 177 6.73 3.19 -6.81
C ALA A 177 6.06 4.50 -7.30
N PRO A 178 6.44 5.68 -6.75
CA PRO A 178 5.75 6.95 -7.04
C PRO A 178 5.59 7.27 -8.54
N GLU A 179 6.56 6.88 -9.36
CA GLU A 179 6.55 7.13 -10.81
C GLU A 179 5.50 6.32 -11.57
N PHE A 180 4.99 5.23 -10.99
CA PHE A 180 3.89 4.45 -11.57
C PHE A 180 2.55 5.18 -11.44
N TRP A 181 2.32 5.85 -10.31
CA TRP A 181 1.01 6.37 -9.94
C TRP A 181 0.63 7.64 -10.71
N GLY A 182 1.62 8.45 -11.09
CA GLY A 182 1.39 9.71 -11.78
C GLY A 182 0.80 10.78 -10.84
N ALA A 183 0.21 11.81 -11.44
CA ALA A 183 -0.28 12.96 -10.67
C ALA A 183 -1.51 12.60 -9.81
N ARG A 184 -1.63 13.25 -8.64
CA ARG A 184 -2.84 13.22 -7.83
C ARG A 184 -3.96 14.01 -8.54
N GLN A 185 -5.15 13.45 -8.56
CA GLN A 185 -6.36 14.00 -9.14
C GLN A 185 -7.47 14.07 -8.08
N GLU A 186 -8.39 15.00 -8.27
CA GLU A 186 -9.54 15.20 -7.41
C GLU A 186 -10.80 15.33 -8.25
N ARG A 187 -11.90 14.82 -7.73
CA ARG A 187 -13.21 14.87 -8.38
C ARG A 187 -14.31 15.12 -7.36
N GLU A 188 -14.99 16.23 -7.56
CA GLU A 188 -16.19 16.60 -6.80
C GLU A 188 -17.39 15.73 -7.21
N THR A 189 -18.20 15.35 -6.23
CA THR A 189 -19.37 14.49 -6.38
C THR A 189 -20.52 15.00 -5.49
N THR A 190 -21.67 14.34 -5.50
CA THR A 190 -22.80 14.70 -4.64
C THR A 190 -22.61 14.31 -3.18
N TRP A 191 -21.77 13.32 -2.88
CA TRP A 191 -21.48 12.86 -1.51
C TRP A 191 -20.19 13.48 -0.93
N GLY A 192 -19.39 14.17 -1.75
CA GLY A 192 -18.14 14.82 -1.35
C GLY A 192 -17.07 14.70 -2.44
N THR A 193 -15.85 14.33 -2.07
CA THR A 193 -14.69 14.37 -2.98
C THR A 193 -14.05 12.99 -3.12
N LEU A 194 -13.79 12.56 -4.36
CA LEU A 194 -12.92 11.43 -4.67
C LEU A 194 -11.53 11.95 -5.01
N VAL A 195 -10.51 11.50 -4.28
CA VAL A 195 -9.10 11.78 -4.52
C VAL A 195 -8.42 10.49 -4.96
N TYR A 196 -7.67 10.53 -6.06
CA TYR A 196 -7.05 9.34 -6.64
C TYR A 196 -5.79 9.70 -7.44
N HIS A 197 -5.02 8.69 -7.84
CA HIS A 197 -3.84 8.88 -8.71
C HIS A 197 -4.22 8.73 -10.20
N GLU A 198 -3.46 9.34 -11.11
CA GLU A 198 -3.66 9.23 -12.56
C GLU A 198 -3.75 7.76 -13.04
N ALA A 199 -2.96 6.86 -12.45
CA ALA A 199 -3.04 5.42 -12.74
C ALA A 199 -4.44 4.82 -12.48
N ASP A 200 -5.24 5.42 -11.59
CA ASP A 200 -6.59 4.98 -11.22
C ASP A 200 -7.71 5.76 -11.93
N ALA A 201 -7.38 6.69 -12.83
CA ALA A 201 -8.37 7.51 -13.53
C ALA A 201 -9.44 6.68 -14.26
N LEU A 202 -9.06 5.51 -14.78
CA LEU A 202 -10.00 4.62 -15.49
C LEU A 202 -11.04 3.96 -14.57
N PHE A 203 -10.83 3.97 -13.25
CA PHE A 203 -11.76 3.44 -12.25
C PHE A 203 -12.68 4.51 -11.64
N ALA A 204 -12.31 5.79 -11.77
CA ALA A 204 -12.94 6.88 -11.04
C ALA A 204 -14.46 6.92 -11.23
N ASP A 205 -14.97 6.83 -12.47
CA ASP A 205 -16.42 6.83 -12.74
C ASP A 205 -17.16 5.69 -12.02
N ARG A 206 -16.60 4.48 -12.03
CA ARG A 206 -17.22 3.30 -11.40
C ARG A 206 -17.19 3.39 -9.89
N ILE A 207 -16.09 3.91 -9.33
CA ILE A 207 -15.97 4.13 -7.88
C ILE A 207 -16.96 5.20 -7.44
N VAL A 208 -17.08 6.31 -8.16
CA VAL A 208 -18.07 7.35 -7.87
C VAL A 208 -19.49 6.77 -7.89
N ALA A 209 -19.84 5.97 -8.90
CA ALA A 209 -21.15 5.31 -8.97
C ALA A 209 -21.37 4.37 -7.76
N ALA A 210 -20.41 3.49 -7.45
CA ALA A 210 -20.51 2.56 -6.33
C ALA A 210 -20.65 3.26 -4.97
N VAL A 211 -19.88 4.34 -4.73
CA VAL A 211 -20.00 5.13 -3.50
C VAL A 211 -21.34 5.86 -3.45
N THR A 212 -21.82 6.36 -4.58
CA THR A 212 -23.14 7.00 -4.66
C THR A 212 -24.25 6.02 -4.26
N ASP A 213 -24.24 4.81 -4.82
CA ASP A 213 -25.20 3.76 -4.48
C ASP A 213 -25.08 3.36 -3.00
N ALA A 214 -23.86 3.22 -2.47
CA ALA A 214 -23.62 2.90 -1.06
C ALA A 214 -24.12 4.01 -0.11
N VAL A 215 -23.92 5.28 -0.47
CA VAL A 215 -24.42 6.45 0.29
C VAL A 215 -25.95 6.47 0.28
N ILE A 216 -26.58 6.27 -0.88
CA ILE A 216 -28.04 6.22 -1.01
C ILE A 216 -28.58 5.10 -0.11
N ALA A 217 -28.06 3.88 -0.23
CA ALA A 217 -28.48 2.73 0.57
C ALA A 217 -28.28 2.97 2.08
N ALA A 218 -27.14 3.54 2.48
CA ALA A 218 -26.88 3.88 3.88
C ALA A 218 -27.87 4.93 4.41
N CYS A 219 -28.20 5.94 3.61
CA CYS A 219 -29.11 7.01 4.02
C CYS A 219 -30.57 6.60 4.04
N GLU A 220 -31.00 5.68 3.16
CA GLU A 220 -32.30 5.00 3.29
C GLU A 220 -32.39 4.22 4.61
N ALA A 221 -31.27 3.65 5.07
CA ALA A 221 -31.15 2.94 6.35
C ALA A 221 -30.89 3.84 7.58
N ARG A 222 -31.03 5.17 7.44
CA ARG A 222 -30.74 6.21 8.47
C ARG A 222 -29.25 6.46 8.68
N CYS A 223 -28.57 6.96 7.65
CA CYS A 223 -27.20 7.41 7.76
C CYS A 223 -27.03 8.58 8.75
N VAL A 224 -25.82 8.75 9.27
CA VAL A 224 -25.44 9.86 10.14
C VAL A 224 -25.08 11.08 9.29
N ALA A 225 -26.00 12.03 9.16
CA ALA A 225 -25.90 13.13 8.19
C ALA A 225 -24.66 14.04 8.36
N ASN A 226 -24.13 14.20 9.58
CA ASN A 226 -22.94 15.01 9.85
C ASN A 226 -21.63 14.35 9.38
N ARG A 227 -21.68 13.11 8.89
CA ARG A 227 -20.54 12.38 8.32
C ARG A 227 -20.34 12.65 6.81
N LEU A 228 -21.14 13.56 6.25
CA LEU A 228 -21.01 14.13 4.91
C LEU A 228 -20.70 15.63 4.99
N PRO A 229 -19.95 16.21 4.02
CA PRO A 229 -19.37 15.54 2.84
C PRO A 229 -18.24 14.57 3.22
N LEU A 230 -18.12 13.48 2.47
CA LEU A 230 -17.09 12.45 2.62
C LEU A 230 -15.95 12.70 1.63
N THR A 231 -14.71 12.66 2.09
CA THR A 231 -13.52 12.59 1.24
C THR A 231 -13.03 11.14 1.16
N LEU A 232 -13.12 10.52 -0.01
CA LEU A 232 -12.55 9.20 -0.27
C LEU A 232 -11.21 9.35 -0.98
N VAL A 233 -10.14 8.82 -0.40
CA VAL A 233 -8.78 8.85 -0.95
C VAL A 233 -8.35 7.45 -1.36
N LEU A 234 -8.13 7.23 -2.66
CA LEU A 234 -7.46 6.04 -3.17
C LEU A 234 -5.95 6.20 -3.00
N ARG A 235 -5.38 5.36 -2.15
CA ARG A 235 -3.98 5.36 -1.75
C ARG A 235 -3.16 4.38 -2.59
N ASP A 236 -1.88 4.67 -2.73
CA ASP A 236 -0.88 3.75 -3.27
C ASP A 236 -0.26 2.82 -2.22
N ASP A 237 -0.75 2.92 -0.98
CA ASP A 237 -0.39 2.11 0.18
C ASP A 237 -1.65 1.58 0.89
N PHE A 238 -1.46 0.97 2.05
CA PHE A 238 -2.54 0.46 2.91
C PHE A 238 -2.74 1.31 4.17
N VAL A 239 -2.22 2.55 4.17
CA VAL A 239 -2.27 3.44 5.35
C VAL A 239 -3.69 3.92 5.58
N GLU A 240 -4.16 3.78 6.80
CA GLU A 240 -5.49 4.24 7.23
C GLU A 240 -5.44 5.67 7.79
N THR A 241 -6.61 6.22 8.12
CA THR A 241 -6.72 7.55 8.72
C THR A 241 -7.85 7.60 9.74
N ALA A 242 -7.64 8.36 10.82
CA ALA A 242 -8.65 8.74 11.80
C ALA A 242 -9.19 10.17 11.58
N VAL A 243 -8.75 10.85 10.51
CA VAL A 243 -9.26 12.18 10.17
C VAL A 243 -10.78 12.10 9.91
N PRO A 244 -11.60 12.90 10.62
CA PRO A 244 -13.04 12.88 10.43
C PRO A 244 -13.45 13.09 8.97
N ASN A 245 -14.47 12.35 8.53
CA ASN A 245 -15.02 12.41 7.17
C ASN A 245 -14.02 12.13 6.05
N THR A 246 -12.89 11.50 6.35
CA THR A 246 -11.93 11.04 5.35
C THR A 246 -11.80 9.52 5.43
N LEU A 247 -11.95 8.85 4.30
CA LEU A 247 -11.68 7.42 4.16
C LEU A 247 -10.47 7.22 3.28
N HIS A 248 -9.48 6.48 3.77
CA HIS A 248 -8.40 5.96 2.95
C HIS A 248 -8.74 4.54 2.52
N LEU A 249 -8.59 4.27 1.22
CA LEU A 249 -8.69 2.94 0.65
C LEU A 249 -7.48 2.67 -0.22
N PRO A 250 -6.87 1.48 -0.14
CA PRO A 250 -5.85 1.08 -1.10
C PRO A 250 -6.43 1.05 -2.52
N SER A 251 -5.62 1.44 -3.49
CA SER A 251 -5.98 1.42 -4.91
C SER A 251 -6.44 0.01 -5.34
N PRO A 252 -7.45 -0.11 -6.23
CA PRO A 252 -7.82 -1.39 -6.83
C PRO A 252 -6.62 -2.16 -7.41
N ARG A 253 -5.59 -1.44 -7.88
CA ARG A 253 -4.40 -2.03 -8.50
C ARG A 253 -3.51 -2.77 -7.52
N ILE A 254 -3.49 -2.39 -6.24
CA ILE A 254 -2.71 -3.08 -5.20
C ILE A 254 -3.57 -4.09 -4.42
N VAL A 255 -4.89 -3.89 -4.37
CA VAL A 255 -5.82 -4.87 -3.77
C VAL A 255 -6.05 -6.05 -4.72
N ALA A 256 -6.83 -5.82 -5.79
CA ALA A 256 -7.17 -6.81 -6.80
C ALA A 256 -7.98 -6.18 -7.94
N VAL A 257 -7.54 -6.42 -9.18
CA VAL A 257 -8.33 -6.28 -10.40
C VAL A 257 -8.64 -7.65 -11.00
N ALA A 258 -9.79 -7.79 -11.67
CA ALA A 258 -10.15 -9.01 -12.38
C ALA A 258 -9.35 -9.14 -13.67
N ALA A 259 -9.41 -10.30 -14.33
CA ALA A 259 -8.71 -10.56 -15.59
C ALA A 259 -9.04 -9.56 -16.73
N ASN A 260 -10.18 -8.87 -16.66
CA ASN A 260 -10.57 -7.81 -17.60
C ASN A 260 -10.05 -6.41 -17.21
N GLY A 261 -9.20 -6.33 -16.19
CA GLY A 261 -8.60 -5.09 -15.69
C GLY A 261 -9.52 -4.23 -14.82
N GLN A 262 -10.74 -4.65 -14.50
CA GLN A 262 -11.67 -3.91 -13.63
C GLN A 262 -11.42 -4.21 -12.15
N PRO A 263 -11.75 -3.31 -11.22
CA PRO A 263 -11.65 -3.61 -9.79
C PRO A 263 -12.45 -4.89 -9.46
N ALA A 264 -11.84 -5.77 -8.68
CA ALA A 264 -12.39 -7.08 -8.38
C ALA A 264 -13.25 -7.07 -7.09
N ALA A 265 -13.93 -8.18 -6.83
CA ALA A 265 -14.79 -8.34 -5.66
C ALA A 265 -14.11 -8.00 -4.32
N PRO A 266 -12.83 -8.36 -4.06
CA PRO A 266 -12.16 -7.96 -2.81
C PRO A 266 -12.12 -6.45 -2.59
N PHE A 267 -11.85 -5.66 -3.64
CA PHE A 267 -11.85 -4.20 -3.56
C PHE A 267 -13.25 -3.64 -3.28
N TRP A 268 -14.26 -4.13 -4.00
CA TRP A 268 -15.65 -3.66 -3.81
C TRP A 268 -16.20 -4.01 -2.43
N ALA A 269 -15.85 -5.17 -1.89
CA ALA A 269 -16.23 -5.56 -0.54
C ALA A 269 -15.64 -4.60 0.50
N GLU A 270 -14.36 -4.25 0.38
CA GLU A 270 -13.69 -3.29 1.26
C GLU A 270 -14.31 -1.89 1.14
N LEU A 271 -14.51 -1.40 -0.09
CA LEU A 271 -15.15 -0.10 -0.34
C LEU A 271 -16.53 -0.01 0.31
N GLN A 272 -17.38 -1.02 0.06
CA GLN A 272 -18.72 -1.07 0.62
C GLN A 272 -18.67 -1.11 2.15
N ALA A 273 -17.83 -1.98 2.72
CA ALA A 273 -17.71 -2.12 4.16
C ALA A 273 -17.27 -0.80 4.82
N ARG A 274 -16.27 -0.10 4.26
CA ARG A 274 -15.76 1.17 4.80
C ARG A 274 -16.78 2.30 4.67
N VAL A 275 -17.42 2.45 3.53
CA VAL A 275 -18.45 3.49 3.33
C VAL A 275 -19.65 3.24 4.24
N THR A 276 -20.10 1.99 4.36
CA THR A 276 -21.21 1.65 5.28
C THR A 276 -20.82 1.87 6.74
N ALA A 277 -19.66 1.41 7.19
CA ALA A 277 -19.18 1.63 8.56
C ALA A 277 -19.02 3.13 8.87
N HIS A 278 -18.62 3.93 7.87
CA HIS A 278 -18.54 5.37 8.00
C HIS A 278 -19.90 6.06 8.02
N LEU A 279 -20.94 5.56 7.36
CA LEU A 279 -22.20 6.32 7.24
C LEU A 279 -23.31 5.83 8.17
N VAL A 280 -23.22 4.60 8.68
CA VAL A 280 -24.25 3.99 9.52
C VAL A 280 -23.81 4.03 10.99
N PRO A 281 -24.75 4.16 11.95
CA PRO A 281 -24.42 3.99 13.35
C PRO A 281 -23.67 2.68 13.62
N ALA A 282 -22.60 2.75 14.39
CA ALA A 282 -21.73 1.61 14.67
C ALA A 282 -22.12 0.96 16.00
N THR A 283 -21.99 -0.36 16.09
CA THR A 283 -21.98 -1.07 17.38
C THR A 283 -20.60 -1.67 17.58
N ILE A 284 -19.91 -1.28 18.65
CA ILE A 284 -18.60 -1.79 19.06
C ILE A 284 -18.81 -2.82 20.15
N ARG A 285 -18.47 -4.07 19.88
CA ARG A 285 -18.48 -5.16 20.86
C ARG A 285 -17.13 -5.21 21.53
N PHE A 286 -17.08 -4.85 22.81
CA PHE A 286 -15.83 -4.70 23.55
C PHE A 286 -15.71 -5.77 24.64
N ALA A 287 -14.79 -6.71 24.47
CA ALA A 287 -14.60 -7.80 25.40
C ALA A 287 -13.84 -7.36 26.66
N LEU A 288 -14.40 -7.68 27.82
CA LEU A 288 -13.80 -7.44 29.13
C LEU A 288 -13.30 -8.75 29.74
N PRO A 289 -12.14 -8.75 30.41
CA PRO A 289 -11.70 -9.92 31.14
C PRO A 289 -12.64 -10.23 32.32
N PRO A 290 -12.55 -11.44 32.90
CA PRO A 290 -13.27 -11.76 34.13
C PRO A 290 -12.98 -10.73 35.23
N GLN A 291 -13.96 -10.37 36.06
CA GLN A 291 -13.82 -9.28 37.05
C GLN A 291 -12.62 -9.42 37.99
N ASN A 292 -12.16 -10.65 38.27
CA ASN A 292 -11.02 -10.91 39.15
C ASN A 292 -9.67 -10.93 38.40
N PHE A 293 -9.65 -10.67 37.10
CA PHE A 293 -8.43 -10.68 36.30
C PHE A 293 -7.58 -9.45 36.59
N LEU A 294 -6.34 -9.68 37.03
CA LEU A 294 -5.34 -8.64 37.34
C LEU A 294 -5.76 -7.61 38.41
N GLY A 295 -6.84 -7.85 39.17
CA GLY A 295 -7.35 -6.89 40.14
C GLY A 295 -7.78 -5.57 39.50
N LEU A 296 -8.17 -5.58 38.23
CA LEU A 296 -8.56 -4.40 37.43
C LEU A 296 -9.94 -3.84 37.80
N HIS A 297 -10.35 -3.91 39.07
CA HIS A 297 -11.56 -3.26 39.58
C HIS A 297 -11.50 -1.72 39.51
N TYR A 298 -10.40 -1.15 39.03
CA TYR A 298 -10.19 0.28 38.94
C TYR A 298 -10.91 0.94 37.77
N PHE A 299 -11.33 0.18 36.75
CA PHE A 299 -12.00 0.72 35.57
C PHE A 299 -13.50 0.47 35.63
N ASP A 300 -14.26 1.55 35.72
CA ASP A 300 -15.70 1.53 35.49
C ASP A 300 -15.97 1.62 33.97
N TYR A 301 -15.87 0.47 33.30
CA TYR A 301 -16.10 0.38 31.86
C TYR A 301 -17.53 0.75 31.48
N GLU A 302 -18.51 0.51 32.37
CA GLU A 302 -19.91 0.86 32.12
C GLU A 302 -20.06 2.39 32.07
N GLN A 303 -19.50 3.10 33.05
CA GLN A 303 -19.50 4.57 33.05
C GLN A 303 -18.71 5.12 31.86
N ALA A 304 -17.52 4.59 31.56
CA ALA A 304 -16.72 5.03 30.42
C ALA A 304 -17.44 4.82 29.07
N ALA A 305 -18.11 3.68 28.89
CA ALA A 305 -18.92 3.42 27.70
C ALA A 305 -20.13 4.36 27.62
N ALA A 306 -20.80 4.64 28.75
CA ALA A 306 -21.92 5.58 28.80
C ALA A 306 -21.49 7.00 28.43
N ASP A 307 -20.37 7.49 28.97
CA ASP A 307 -19.81 8.80 28.65
C ASP A 307 -19.40 8.89 27.17
N PHE A 308 -18.78 7.84 26.64
CA PHE A 308 -18.43 7.77 25.22
C PHE A 308 -19.68 7.81 24.32
N MET A 309 -20.70 7.00 24.61
CA MET A 309 -21.95 7.00 23.82
C MET A 309 -22.72 8.33 23.94
N ALA A 310 -22.58 9.06 25.04
CA ALA A 310 -23.16 10.40 25.18
C ALA A 310 -22.48 11.43 24.27
N LEU A 311 -21.17 11.31 24.05
CA LEU A 311 -20.39 12.14 23.13
C LEU A 311 -20.55 11.71 21.65
N HIS A 312 -20.79 10.42 21.43
CA HIS A 312 -20.90 9.79 20.12
C HIS A 312 -22.25 9.06 19.99
N PRO A 313 -23.37 9.79 19.82
CA PRO A 313 -24.72 9.21 19.83
C PRO A 313 -25.01 8.24 18.67
N ASP A 314 -24.12 8.21 17.68
CA ASP A 314 -24.10 7.31 16.53
C ASP A 314 -23.23 6.07 16.75
N VAL A 315 -22.65 5.90 17.93
CA VAL A 315 -21.91 4.69 18.31
C VAL A 315 -22.56 4.07 19.54
N THR A 316 -22.80 2.77 19.48
CA THR A 316 -23.24 1.95 20.62
C THR A 316 -22.09 1.06 21.07
N VAL A 317 -21.82 0.97 22.37
CA VAL A 317 -20.80 0.08 22.92
C VAL A 317 -21.48 -1.07 23.66
N GLU A 318 -21.26 -2.30 23.20
CA GLU A 318 -21.69 -3.54 23.86
C GLU A 318 -20.52 -4.10 24.66
N LEU A 319 -20.54 -3.94 25.99
CA LEU A 319 -19.56 -4.55 26.87
C LEU A 319 -19.86 -6.04 27.04
N VAL A 320 -18.90 -6.90 26.69
CA VAL A 320 -19.04 -8.35 26.81
C VAL A 320 -18.04 -8.88 27.83
N THR A 321 -18.52 -9.15 29.06
CA THR A 321 -17.68 -9.75 30.10
C THR A 321 -17.47 -11.24 29.81
N LEU A 322 -16.21 -11.64 29.67
CA LEU A 322 -15.85 -13.04 29.50
C LEU A 322 -15.91 -13.77 30.85
N PRO A 323 -16.54 -14.95 30.94
CA PRO A 323 -16.64 -15.69 32.19
C PRO A 323 -15.28 -16.22 32.66
N GLU A 324 -14.41 -16.56 31.70
CA GLU A 324 -13.04 -16.99 31.90
C GLU A 324 -12.16 -16.47 30.75
N LEU A 325 -10.85 -16.51 30.95
CA LEU A 325 -9.91 -16.24 29.87
C LEU A 325 -10.01 -17.35 28.83
N PRO A 326 -10.19 -17.03 27.54
CA PRO A 326 -10.28 -18.06 26.52
C PRO A 326 -8.95 -18.80 26.42
N ALA A 327 -8.98 -20.12 26.45
CA ALA A 327 -7.78 -20.94 26.25
C ALA A 327 -7.15 -20.74 24.87
N ASP A 328 -7.98 -20.42 23.87
CA ASP A 328 -7.56 -19.98 22.55
C ASP A 328 -7.80 -18.47 22.41
N PRO A 329 -6.76 -17.62 22.40
CA PRO A 329 -6.93 -16.17 22.32
C PRO A 329 -7.57 -15.73 20.99
N ARG A 330 -7.62 -16.58 19.96
CA ARG A 330 -8.27 -16.25 18.67
C ARG A 330 -9.78 -16.04 18.79
N VAL A 331 -10.40 -16.50 19.88
CA VAL A 331 -11.80 -16.19 20.20
C VAL A 331 -12.02 -14.68 20.34
N LEU A 332 -10.98 -13.91 20.72
CA LEU A 332 -11.06 -12.46 20.84
C LEU A 332 -11.29 -11.77 19.48
N ALA A 333 -10.98 -12.41 18.35
CA ALA A 333 -11.21 -11.85 17.01
C ALA A 333 -12.71 -11.74 16.64
N ALA A 334 -13.62 -12.27 17.47
CA ALA A 334 -15.06 -12.10 17.33
C ALA A 334 -15.60 -10.77 17.89
N TYR A 335 -14.71 -9.95 18.48
CA TYR A 335 -15.02 -8.66 19.10
C TYR A 335 -14.27 -7.55 18.37
N ASP A 336 -14.82 -6.34 18.40
CA ASP A 336 -14.22 -5.15 17.77
C ASP A 336 -13.06 -4.58 18.60
N GLY A 337 -13.10 -4.80 19.91
CA GLY A 337 -12.04 -4.45 20.84
C GLY A 337 -12.03 -5.37 22.06
N ALA A 338 -10.92 -5.39 22.78
CA ALA A 338 -10.77 -6.22 23.96
C ALA A 338 -9.83 -5.54 24.97
N ALA A 339 -10.17 -5.54 26.25
CA ALA A 339 -9.30 -5.05 27.33
C ALA A 339 -8.21 -6.08 27.68
N PHE A 340 -7.38 -6.41 26.69
CA PHE A 340 -6.34 -7.42 26.75
C PHE A 340 -5.08 -6.93 26.06
N VAL A 341 -3.92 -7.40 26.54
CA VAL A 341 -2.68 -7.31 25.77
C VAL A 341 -2.74 -8.42 24.71
N PRO A 342 -2.78 -8.09 23.41
CA PRO A 342 -2.77 -9.10 22.36
C PRO A 342 -1.46 -9.88 22.43
N PRO A 343 -1.51 -11.22 22.49
CA PRO A 343 -0.30 -12.00 22.46
C PRO A 343 0.28 -12.01 21.04
N PRO A 344 1.61 -12.20 20.88
CA PRO A 344 2.28 -12.07 19.57
C PRO A 344 1.68 -12.95 18.47
N GLU A 345 1.12 -14.11 18.81
CA GLU A 345 0.46 -15.01 17.86
C GLU A 345 -0.79 -14.40 17.21
N LEU A 346 -1.55 -13.54 17.91
CA LEU A 346 -2.69 -12.86 17.29
C LEU A 346 -2.23 -11.78 16.32
N VAL A 347 -1.17 -11.04 16.69
CA VAL A 347 -0.57 -10.03 15.82
C VAL A 347 -0.01 -10.68 14.57
N ALA A 348 0.79 -11.74 14.72
CA ALA A 348 1.37 -12.49 13.60
C ALA A 348 0.30 -13.16 12.71
N ALA A 349 -0.85 -13.53 13.27
CA ALA A 349 -1.98 -14.06 12.50
C ALA A 349 -2.76 -12.98 11.72
N GLY A 350 -2.48 -11.69 11.94
CA GLY A 350 -3.25 -10.58 11.37
C GLY A 350 -4.65 -10.44 11.98
N LEU A 351 -4.81 -10.90 13.23
CA LEU A 351 -6.08 -10.83 13.98
C LEU A 351 -6.15 -9.59 14.88
N VAL A 352 -5.06 -8.82 14.97
CA VAL A 352 -4.98 -7.57 15.72
C VAL A 352 -4.78 -6.46 14.72
N ARG A 353 -5.61 -5.42 14.81
CA ARG A 353 -5.46 -4.24 13.97
C ARG A 353 -4.29 -3.41 14.47
N ASP A 354 -3.48 -2.98 13.53
CA ASP A 354 -2.46 -1.97 13.74
C ASP A 354 -3.12 -0.59 13.88
N LEU A 355 -2.88 0.08 15.00
CA LEU A 355 -3.49 1.37 15.34
C LEU A 355 -2.56 2.55 15.05
N THR A 356 -1.36 2.31 14.53
CA THR A 356 -0.32 3.36 14.40
C THR A 356 -0.81 4.53 13.57
N ASP A 357 -1.36 4.25 12.40
CA ASP A 357 -1.77 5.30 11.46
C ASP A 357 -3.02 6.03 11.95
N LEU A 358 -3.91 5.33 12.66
CA LEU A 358 -5.07 5.92 13.32
C LEU A 358 -4.61 6.89 14.42
N ALA A 359 -3.74 6.44 15.34
CA ALA A 359 -3.20 7.28 16.40
C ALA A 359 -2.39 8.47 15.85
N ALA A 360 -1.67 8.30 14.75
CA ALA A 360 -0.87 9.36 14.14
C ALA A 360 -1.69 10.42 13.40
N THR A 361 -2.90 10.09 12.95
CA THR A 361 -3.77 10.96 12.15
C THR A 361 -4.99 11.48 12.90
N ASP A 362 -5.24 10.95 14.09
CA ASP A 362 -6.27 11.45 15.00
C ASP A 362 -5.85 12.83 15.54
N PRO A 363 -6.60 13.91 15.22
CA PRO A 363 -6.23 15.27 15.65
C PRO A 363 -6.33 15.49 17.16
N ASP A 364 -7.11 14.67 17.86
CA ASP A 364 -7.34 14.80 19.30
C ASP A 364 -6.42 13.88 20.13
N PHE A 365 -5.73 12.96 19.48
CA PHE A 365 -4.84 12.00 20.13
C PHE A 365 -3.45 12.59 20.41
N GLN A 366 -3.00 12.51 21.67
CA GLN A 366 -1.68 12.97 22.09
C GLN A 366 -0.90 11.85 22.79
N PRO A 367 0.19 11.33 22.19
CA PRO A 367 1.03 10.32 22.84
C PRO A 367 1.57 10.75 24.22
N GLY A 368 1.71 12.06 24.45
CA GLY A 368 2.16 12.63 25.72
C GLY A 368 1.18 12.50 26.88
N ASP A 369 -0.06 12.06 26.63
CA ASP A 369 -1.05 11.77 27.67
C ASP A 369 -0.76 10.44 28.41
N PHE A 370 0.23 9.67 27.93
CA PHE A 370 0.63 8.38 28.48
C PHE A 370 2.02 8.43 29.11
N TYR A 371 2.25 7.58 30.12
CA TYR A 371 3.61 7.34 30.61
C TYR A 371 4.46 6.67 29.52
N ASP A 372 5.66 7.20 29.26
CA ASP A 372 6.56 6.73 28.20
C ASP A 372 6.77 5.21 28.20
N GLN A 373 6.98 4.59 29.37
CA GLN A 373 7.23 3.15 29.45
C GLN A 373 5.99 2.32 29.09
N VAL A 374 4.80 2.83 29.42
CA VAL A 374 3.54 2.15 29.10
C VAL A 374 3.22 2.33 27.61
N TRP A 375 3.47 3.52 27.07
CA TRP A 375 3.37 3.81 25.65
C TRP A 375 4.30 2.92 24.81
N GLN A 376 5.56 2.79 25.21
CA GLN A 376 6.52 1.87 24.58
C GLN A 376 6.06 0.41 24.65
N GLY A 377 5.41 0.01 25.75
CA GLY A 377 4.84 -1.33 25.91
C GLY A 377 3.66 -1.63 24.99
N ALA A 378 2.99 -0.62 24.43
CA ALA A 378 1.95 -0.78 23.41
C ALA A 378 2.51 -0.94 21.99
N GLN A 379 3.82 -0.78 21.82
CA GLN A 379 4.48 -0.85 20.53
C GLN A 379 5.25 -2.15 20.34
N TRP A 380 5.21 -2.68 19.11
CA TRP A 380 6.06 -3.76 18.65
C TRP A 380 6.44 -3.50 17.19
N GLN A 381 7.74 -3.61 16.88
CA GLN A 381 8.29 -3.25 15.57
C GLN A 381 7.90 -1.84 15.12
N GLU A 382 8.00 -0.86 16.04
CA GLU A 382 7.65 0.55 15.79
C GLU A 382 6.17 0.79 15.41
N ARG A 383 5.31 -0.20 15.65
CA ARG A 383 3.87 -0.14 15.39
C ARG A 383 3.06 -0.33 16.66
N MET A 384 1.94 0.36 16.75
CA MET A 384 0.99 0.30 17.84
C MET A 384 -0.04 -0.82 17.62
N TRP A 385 -0.14 -1.73 18.58
CA TRP A 385 -1.06 -2.86 18.49
C TRP A 385 -2.18 -2.84 19.52
N LEU A 386 -2.09 -1.92 20.48
CA LEU A 386 -3.08 -1.73 21.55
C LEU A 386 -3.06 -0.28 22.05
N MET A 387 -4.14 0.13 22.70
CA MET A 387 -4.17 1.40 23.44
C MET A 387 -3.86 1.14 24.92
N PRO A 388 -2.85 1.78 25.52
CA PRO A 388 -2.59 1.66 26.95
C PRO A 388 -3.80 2.08 27.79
N GLN A 389 -4.17 1.25 28.77
CA GLN A 389 -5.24 1.58 29.73
C GLN A 389 -4.69 1.75 31.15
N ALA A 390 -3.81 0.84 31.57
CA ALA A 390 -3.15 0.86 32.87
C ALA A 390 -1.79 0.18 32.81
N ALA A 391 -0.96 0.48 33.80
CA ALA A 391 0.21 -0.32 34.16
C ALA A 391 0.02 -0.85 35.58
N ALA A 392 0.33 -2.12 35.80
CA ALA A 392 0.37 -2.71 37.13
C ALA A 392 1.82 -2.87 37.57
N MET A 393 2.21 -2.20 38.66
CA MET A 393 3.52 -2.40 39.28
C MET A 393 3.44 -3.51 40.32
N LYS A 394 4.37 -4.47 40.26
CA LYS A 394 4.52 -5.47 41.32
C LYS A 394 5.17 -4.80 42.52
N LEU A 395 4.41 -4.65 43.60
CA LEU A 395 4.87 -4.11 44.87
C LEU A 395 5.03 -5.24 45.90
N VAL A 396 6.02 -5.11 46.77
CA VAL A 396 6.17 -5.98 47.95
C VAL A 396 5.50 -5.29 49.13
N TYR A 397 4.43 -5.89 49.63
CA TYR A 397 3.74 -5.42 50.83
C TYR A 397 4.27 -6.18 52.05
N PHE A 398 4.48 -5.49 53.16
CA PHE A 398 4.81 -6.11 54.44
C PHE A 398 3.94 -5.53 55.55
N ASP A 399 3.64 -6.35 56.56
CA ASP A 399 2.92 -5.90 57.74
C ASP A 399 3.91 -5.34 58.76
N ARG A 400 3.91 -4.02 58.88
CA ARG A 400 4.76 -3.27 59.81
C ARG A 400 4.58 -3.71 61.26
N ALA A 401 3.35 -3.99 61.69
CA ALA A 401 3.07 -4.40 63.06
C ALA A 401 3.63 -5.80 63.34
N THR A 402 3.49 -6.71 62.38
CA THR A 402 4.08 -8.06 62.48
C THR A 402 5.60 -8.00 62.56
N PHE A 403 6.27 -7.17 61.76
CA PHE A 403 7.72 -6.97 61.85
C PHE A 403 8.16 -6.43 63.21
N ALA A 404 7.44 -5.43 63.73
CA ALA A 404 7.73 -4.85 65.04
C ALA A 404 7.54 -5.86 66.19
N GLN A 405 6.46 -6.65 66.17
CA GLN A 405 6.20 -7.69 67.17
C GLN A 405 7.28 -8.79 67.14
N ALA A 406 7.80 -9.11 65.96
CA ALA A 406 8.88 -10.07 65.79
C ALA A 406 10.27 -9.51 66.17
N GLY A 407 10.38 -8.22 66.53
CA GLY A 407 11.67 -7.56 66.79
C GLY A 407 12.55 -7.44 65.54
N LEU A 408 11.96 -7.50 64.35
CA LEU A 408 12.66 -7.40 63.07
C LEU A 408 12.68 -5.94 62.59
N ALA A 409 13.77 -5.54 61.94
CA ALA A 409 13.85 -4.26 61.25
C ALA A 409 12.92 -4.26 60.02
N GLU A 410 12.26 -3.14 59.76
CA GLU A 410 11.43 -2.96 58.57
C GLU A 410 12.25 -3.13 57.28
N PRO A 411 11.71 -3.77 56.23
CA PRO A 411 12.37 -3.84 54.93
C PRO A 411 12.65 -2.44 54.39
N SER A 412 13.86 -2.22 53.89
CA SER A 412 14.25 -0.96 53.23
C SER A 412 14.71 -1.23 51.80
N LEU A 413 14.56 -0.24 50.93
CA LEU A 413 14.94 -0.34 49.51
C LEU A 413 16.47 -0.26 49.27
N ARG A 414 17.31 -0.45 50.30
CA ARG A 414 18.77 -0.31 50.22
C ARG A 414 19.50 -1.63 50.20
#